data_AF-A0A5E4NQZ1-F1
#
_entry.id   AF-A0A5E4NQZ1-F1
#
_cell.length_a   1.000
_cell.length_b   1.000
_cell.length_c   1.000
_cell.angle_alpha   90.00
_cell.angle_beta   90.00
_cell.angle_gamma   90.00
#
_symmetry.space_group_name_H-M   'P 1'
#
loop_
_entity.id
_entity.type
_entity.pdbx_description
1 polymer ?
#
loop_
_entity_poly.entity_id
_entity_poly.type
_entity_poly.pdbx_seq_one_letter_code
_entity_poly.pdbx_strand_id
1 'polypeptide(L)'
;MALKNDLIVAMDNKSVRLYEDEFMVIIADVFPKSKHHYLVLPKEHIQEVNSLKTHHIPKLIYMELKGLEFVVYRTMLPARCFQVGYHAYPSMNRLHLHILSKDFNSVHLRHPFQWNSFHTEFFVPTYKVIVDLQTLGHVKLPLNKKCLNQQLQCHWCKHYFNDIQNLKLHLTLFHSQ
;
A
#
# COMPACT_ATOMS: atom_id res chain seq x y z
N MET A 1 8.28 16.55 -5.11
CA MET A 1 8.85 15.25 -4.71
C MET A 1 8.56 15.11 -3.23
N ALA A 2 8.06 13.98 -2.73
CA ALA A 2 7.92 13.79 -1.28
C ALA A 2 9.32 13.61 -0.66
N LEU A 3 9.61 14.30 0.44
CA LEU A 3 10.84 14.13 1.19
C LEU A 3 10.78 12.83 1.99
N LYS A 4 11.96 12.25 2.24
CA LYS A 4 12.11 10.93 2.88
C LYS A 4 11.43 10.85 4.26
N ASN A 5 11.29 11.97 4.98
CA ASN A 5 10.72 12.05 6.33
C ASN A 5 9.33 12.70 6.39
N ASP A 6 8.68 12.95 5.24
CA ASP A 6 7.36 13.62 5.21
C ASP A 6 6.29 12.87 6.00
N LEU A 7 6.37 11.52 6.04
CA LEU A 7 5.44 10.73 6.83
C LEU A 7 5.54 11.01 8.32
N ILE A 8 6.74 11.22 8.85
CA ILE A 8 6.94 11.51 10.28
C ILE A 8 6.27 12.84 10.62
N VAL A 9 6.50 13.87 9.79
CA VAL A 9 5.85 15.18 9.93
C VAL A 9 4.33 15.06 9.81
N ALA A 10 3.83 14.25 8.87
CA ALA A 10 2.40 14.04 8.70
C ALA A 10 1.77 13.30 9.89
N MET A 11 2.48 12.36 10.51
CA MET A 11 2.02 11.68 11.72
C MET A 11 1.83 12.67 12.88
N ASP A 12 2.70 13.66 13.02
CA ASP A 12 2.62 14.64 14.11
C ASP A 12 1.60 15.76 13.84
N ASN A 13 1.24 15.98 12.58
CA ASN A 13 0.28 17.01 12.18
C ASN A 13 -1.18 16.58 12.37
N LYS A 14 -1.87 17.18 13.35
CA LYS A 14 -3.28 16.90 13.66
C LYS A 14 -4.24 17.13 12.49
N SER A 15 -3.93 18.03 11.55
CA SER A 15 -4.87 18.37 10.47
C SER A 15 -4.96 17.32 9.36
N VAL A 16 -3.95 16.44 9.25
CA VAL A 16 -3.90 15.39 8.23
C VAL A 16 -4.20 14.00 8.78
N ARG A 17 -4.26 13.85 10.12
CA ARG A 17 -4.66 12.61 10.78
C ARG A 17 -6.16 12.42 10.67
N LEU A 18 -6.54 11.30 10.08
CA LEU A 18 -7.93 10.92 9.88
C LEU A 18 -8.43 9.98 10.97
N TYR A 19 -7.49 9.31 11.64
CA TYR A 19 -7.71 8.49 12.82
C TYR A 19 -6.40 8.41 13.62
N GLU A 20 -6.51 8.27 14.94
CA GLU A 20 -5.40 8.08 15.87
C GLU A 20 -5.86 7.28 17.09
N ASP A 21 -5.05 6.32 17.52
CA ASP A 21 -5.15 5.66 18.83
C ASP A 21 -3.77 5.55 19.49
N GLU A 22 -3.64 4.75 20.55
CA GLU A 22 -2.38 4.53 21.27
C GLU A 22 -1.27 3.92 20.39
N PHE A 23 -1.63 3.14 19.36
CA PHE A 23 -0.70 2.30 18.61
C PHE A 23 -0.38 2.80 17.20
N MET A 24 -1.30 3.54 16.58
CA MET A 24 -1.19 3.90 15.17
C MET A 24 -1.92 5.20 14.81
N VAL A 25 -1.64 5.67 13.59
CA VAL A 25 -2.38 6.76 12.92
C VAL A 25 -2.77 6.34 11.51
N ILE A 26 -3.88 6.87 11.01
CA ILE A 26 -4.29 6.72 9.61
C ILE A 26 -4.30 8.10 8.96
N ILE A 27 -3.66 8.20 7.79
CA ILE A 27 -3.64 9.40 6.96
C ILE A 27 -4.04 9.05 5.52
N ALA A 28 -4.38 10.07 4.73
CA ALA A 28 -4.58 9.92 3.30
C ALA A 28 -3.22 10.04 2.61
N ASP A 29 -3.00 9.22 1.58
CA ASP A 29 -1.83 9.41 0.71
C ASP A 29 -2.03 10.71 -0.10
N VAL A 30 -1.03 11.60 -0.06
CA VAL A 30 -1.08 12.90 -0.76
C VAL A 30 -0.93 12.78 -2.28
N PHE A 31 -0.49 11.61 -2.78
CA PHE A 31 -0.39 11.25 -4.19
C PHE A 31 -1.11 9.92 -4.44
N PRO A 32 -2.44 9.83 -4.21
CA PRO A 32 -3.18 8.57 -4.19
C PRO A 32 -3.09 7.83 -5.53
N LYS A 33 -3.00 6.49 -5.55
CA LYS A 33 -2.86 5.71 -6.79
C LYS A 33 -4.18 5.09 -7.28
N SER A 34 -5.25 5.30 -6.52
CA SER A 34 -6.64 4.93 -6.78
C SER A 34 -7.56 5.98 -6.14
N LYS A 35 -8.88 5.85 -6.31
CA LYS A 35 -9.87 6.76 -5.68
C LYS A 35 -9.71 6.86 -4.16
N HIS A 36 -9.37 5.76 -3.51
CA HIS A 36 -9.14 5.70 -2.08
C HIS A 36 -7.76 5.13 -1.81
N HIS A 37 -6.86 5.92 -1.24
CA HIS A 37 -5.52 5.46 -0.85
C HIS A 37 -5.16 6.05 0.51
N TYR A 38 -5.04 5.17 1.50
CA TYR A 38 -4.72 5.51 2.88
C TYR A 38 -3.45 4.80 3.31
N LEU A 39 -2.78 5.41 4.29
CA LEU A 39 -1.58 4.88 4.92
C LEU A 39 -1.87 4.68 6.40
N VAL A 40 -1.64 3.47 6.90
CA VAL A 40 -1.67 3.16 8.35
C VAL A 40 -0.23 3.10 8.84
N LEU A 41 0.11 3.95 9.81
CA LEU A 41 1.46 4.06 10.35
C LEU A 41 1.49 3.71 11.84
N PRO A 42 2.38 2.82 12.29
CA PRO A 42 2.53 2.55 13.72
C PRO A 42 3.19 3.74 14.40
N LYS A 43 2.80 4.03 15.65
CA LYS A 43 3.48 4.99 16.54
C LYS A 43 4.83 4.46 17.05
N GLU A 44 4.99 3.15 17.12
CA GLU A 44 6.30 2.52 17.30
C GLU A 44 7.24 2.85 16.13
N HIS A 45 8.51 3.09 16.44
CA HIS A 45 9.52 3.37 15.44
C HIS A 45 9.99 2.11 14.70
N ILE A 46 9.28 1.79 13.62
CA ILE A 46 9.67 0.75 12.66
C ILE A 46 10.04 1.43 11.34
N GLN A 47 11.27 1.22 10.87
CA GLN A 47 11.78 1.94 9.70
C GLN A 47 11.11 1.48 8.40
N GLU A 48 11.08 0.17 8.15
CA GLU A 48 10.59 -0.43 6.90
C GLU A 48 10.21 -1.91 7.09
N VAL A 49 9.68 -2.53 6.04
CA VAL A 49 9.21 -3.93 6.06
C VAL A 49 10.33 -4.89 6.47
N ASN A 50 11.57 -4.65 6.01
CA ASN A 50 12.72 -5.49 6.34
C ASN A 50 13.13 -5.41 7.82
N SER A 51 12.70 -4.37 8.54
CA SER A 51 12.94 -4.22 9.99
C SER A 51 12.00 -5.07 10.85
N LEU A 52 10.94 -5.65 10.26
CA LEU A 52 9.94 -6.42 10.99
C LEU A 52 10.52 -7.70 11.60
N LYS A 53 9.92 -8.09 12.72
CA LYS A 53 10.29 -9.25 13.55
C LYS A 53 9.02 -9.94 14.02
N THR A 54 9.14 -11.18 14.48
CA THR A 54 8.02 -12.00 14.97
C THR A 54 7.15 -11.30 16.02
N HIS A 55 7.75 -10.55 16.95
CA HIS A 55 6.98 -9.83 17.99
C HIS A 55 6.10 -8.69 17.42
N HIS A 56 6.33 -8.25 16.19
CA HIS A 56 5.48 -7.24 15.54
C HIS A 56 4.18 -7.82 14.96
N ILE A 57 4.03 -9.15 14.85
CA ILE A 57 2.88 -9.79 14.20
C ILE A 57 1.52 -9.29 14.75
N PRO A 58 1.28 -9.22 16.08
CA PRO A 58 0.01 -8.72 16.61
C PRO A 58 -0.32 -7.30 16.14
N LYS A 59 0.71 -6.45 16.00
CA LYS A 59 0.55 -5.07 15.52
C LYS A 59 0.21 -5.02 14.04
N LEU A 60 0.82 -5.87 13.22
CA LEU A 60 0.51 -5.95 11.79
C LEU A 60 -0.95 -6.36 11.56
N ILE A 61 -1.44 -7.34 12.33
CA ILE A 61 -2.85 -7.77 12.31
C ILE A 61 -3.76 -6.62 12.73
N TYR A 62 -3.42 -5.95 13.85
CA TYR A 62 -4.21 -4.82 14.34
C TYR A 62 -4.32 -3.69 13.31
N MET A 63 -3.18 -3.30 12.71
CA MET A 63 -3.12 -2.24 11.69
C MET A 63 -4.00 -2.56 10.48
N GLU A 64 -3.97 -3.81 9.99
CA GLU A 64 -4.81 -4.23 8.86
C GLU A 64 -6.29 -4.23 9.23
N LEU A 65 -6.67 -4.82 10.37
CA LEU A 65 -8.08 -4.88 10.80
C LEU A 65 -8.65 -3.47 11.03
N LYS A 66 -7.96 -2.63 11.80
CA LYS A 66 -8.41 -1.27 12.11
C LYS A 66 -8.41 -0.38 10.86
N GLY A 67 -7.40 -0.54 10.00
CA GLY A 67 -7.35 0.15 8.71
C GLY A 67 -8.51 -0.22 7.79
N LEU A 68 -8.83 -1.51 7.68
CA LEU A 68 -9.98 -1.99 6.90
C LEU A 68 -11.31 -1.51 7.47
N GLU A 69 -11.51 -1.61 8.79
CA GLU A 69 -12.67 -1.07 9.49
C GLU A 69 -12.88 0.41 9.15
N PHE A 70 -11.82 1.21 9.25
CA PHE A 70 -11.84 2.63 8.96
C PHE A 70 -12.22 2.93 7.50
N VAL A 71 -11.60 2.27 6.52
CA VAL A 71 -11.89 2.57 5.10
C VAL A 71 -13.29 2.09 4.70
N VAL A 72 -13.75 0.95 5.22
CA VAL A 72 -15.10 0.44 4.96
C VAL A 72 -16.14 1.41 5.50
N TYR A 73 -15.99 1.89 6.74
CA TYR A 73 -16.89 2.87 7.32
C TYR A 73 -16.88 4.19 6.54
N ARG A 74 -15.69 4.66 6.14
CA ARG A 74 -15.54 5.95 5.46
C ARG A 74 -16.06 5.95 4.03
N THR A 75 -15.91 4.86 3.28
CA THR A 75 -16.26 4.83 1.85
C THR A 75 -17.55 4.06 1.56
N MET A 76 -18.09 3.32 2.53
CA MET A 76 -19.20 2.38 2.37
C MET A 76 -18.93 1.28 1.33
N LEU A 77 -17.65 1.05 0.98
CA LEU A 77 -17.24 -0.05 0.09
C LEU A 77 -16.88 -1.28 0.91
N PRO A 78 -17.19 -2.50 0.44
CA PRO A 78 -16.83 -3.71 1.15
C PRO A 78 -15.30 -3.92 1.14
N ALA A 79 -14.76 -4.57 2.18
CA ALA A 79 -13.31 -4.80 2.34
C ALA A 79 -12.64 -5.43 1.09
N ARG A 80 -13.36 -6.30 0.36
CA ARG A 80 -12.89 -6.94 -0.88
C ARG A 80 -12.51 -5.95 -2.00
N CYS A 81 -13.03 -4.72 -1.97
CA CYS A 81 -12.69 -3.65 -2.90
C CYS A 81 -11.30 -3.04 -2.65
N PHE A 82 -10.66 -3.39 -1.54
CA PHE A 82 -9.36 -2.87 -1.16
C PHE A 82 -8.25 -3.91 -1.30
N GLN A 83 -7.06 -3.43 -1.63
CA GLN A 83 -5.79 -4.14 -1.55
C GLN A 83 -5.00 -3.59 -0.37
N VAL A 84 -4.39 -4.49 0.39
CA VAL A 84 -3.70 -4.17 1.65
C VAL A 84 -2.32 -4.79 1.66
N GLY A 85 -1.29 -4.01 1.99
CA GLY A 85 0.08 -4.50 2.04
C GLY A 85 1.13 -3.40 2.05
N TYR A 86 2.37 -3.79 1.78
CA TYR A 86 3.55 -2.94 1.92
C TYR A 86 4.39 -2.94 0.65
N HIS A 87 5.13 -1.87 0.40
CA HIS A 87 6.20 -1.90 -0.59
C HIS A 87 7.45 -2.59 -0.01
N ALA A 88 8.04 -3.51 -0.78
CA ALA A 88 9.28 -4.21 -0.41
C ALA A 88 10.44 -3.24 -0.13
N TYR A 89 10.57 -2.20 -0.94
CA TYR A 89 11.57 -1.15 -0.78
C TYR A 89 10.87 0.21 -0.72
N PRO A 90 10.52 0.72 0.47
CA PRO A 90 9.72 1.92 0.59
C PRO A 90 10.47 3.15 0.10
N SER A 91 9.73 4.10 -0.47
CA SER A 91 10.28 5.40 -0.91
C SER A 91 10.39 6.41 0.23
N MET A 92 9.72 6.16 1.35
CA MET A 92 9.67 7.03 2.53
C MET A 92 10.15 6.24 3.75
N ASN A 93 10.82 6.93 4.68
CA ASN A 93 11.11 6.38 5.99
C ASN A 93 9.80 6.23 6.76
N ARG A 94 9.78 5.24 7.66
CA ARG A 94 8.64 4.78 8.47
C ARG A 94 7.84 3.69 7.75
N LEU A 95 7.63 2.57 8.44
CA LEU A 95 6.72 1.54 8.01
C LEU A 95 5.32 2.14 7.81
N HIS A 96 4.72 1.87 6.67
CA HIS A 96 3.35 2.27 6.37
C HIS A 96 2.66 1.15 5.61
N LEU A 97 1.50 0.75 6.10
CA LEU A 97 0.61 -0.18 5.41
C LEU A 97 -0.23 0.63 4.42
N HIS A 98 -0.18 0.24 3.16
CA HIS A 98 -1.06 0.77 2.13
C HIS A 98 -2.42 0.09 2.20
N ILE A 99 -3.48 0.88 2.17
CA ILE A 99 -4.85 0.42 1.91
C ILE A 99 -5.38 1.21 0.73
N LEU A 100 -5.53 0.54 -0.42
CA LEU A 100 -5.95 1.18 -1.66
C LEU A 100 -7.15 0.49 -2.28
N SER A 101 -8.11 1.26 -2.80
CA SER A 101 -9.17 0.70 -3.64
C SER A 101 -8.60 0.15 -4.95
N LYS A 102 -9.19 -0.94 -5.46
CA LYS A 102 -8.71 -1.68 -6.64
C LYS A 102 -9.08 -1.03 -7.99
N ASP A 103 -9.67 0.16 -8.00
CA ASP A 103 -9.98 0.87 -9.25
C ASP A 103 -8.72 1.41 -9.95
N PHE A 104 -7.68 1.79 -9.18
CA PHE A 104 -6.48 2.47 -9.67
C PHE A 104 -6.76 3.67 -10.62
N ASN A 105 -7.91 4.30 -10.44
CA ASN A 105 -8.32 5.50 -11.15
C ASN A 105 -7.84 6.74 -10.38
N SER A 106 -6.66 7.23 -10.76
CA SER A 106 -6.08 8.45 -10.19
C SER A 106 -5.24 9.20 -11.22
N VAL A 107 -5.25 10.53 -11.11
CA VAL A 107 -4.35 11.42 -11.88
C VAL A 107 -2.89 11.29 -11.45
N HIS A 108 -2.61 10.79 -10.23
CA HIS A 108 -1.24 10.61 -9.72
C HIS A 108 -0.61 9.26 -10.09
N LEU A 109 -1.38 8.34 -10.67
CA LEU A 109 -0.86 7.14 -11.32
C LEU A 109 -0.45 7.51 -12.76
N ARG A 110 0.84 7.82 -12.92
CA ARG A 110 1.42 8.45 -14.13
C ARG A 110 2.50 7.63 -14.82
N HIS A 111 3.10 6.66 -14.14
CA HIS A 111 4.23 5.92 -14.68
C HIS A 111 4.07 4.41 -14.51
N PRO A 112 4.59 3.59 -15.47
CA PRO A 112 4.55 2.13 -15.40
C PRO A 112 5.06 1.55 -14.07
N PHE A 113 6.18 2.09 -13.56
CA PHE A 113 6.75 1.60 -12.29
C PHE A 113 5.83 1.81 -11.09
N GLN A 114 4.96 2.83 -11.11
CA GLN A 114 3.98 3.06 -10.04
C GLN A 114 2.85 2.05 -10.10
N TRP A 115 2.48 1.56 -11.28
CA TRP A 115 1.54 0.45 -11.39
C TRP A 115 2.19 -0.84 -10.87
N ASN A 116 3.39 -1.14 -11.36
CA ASN A 116 4.11 -2.35 -11.01
C ASN A 116 4.47 -2.41 -9.52
N SER A 117 4.62 -1.27 -8.83
CA SER A 117 4.86 -1.24 -7.38
C SER A 117 3.70 -1.81 -6.57
N PHE A 118 2.46 -1.83 -7.10
CA PHE A 118 1.28 -2.42 -6.44
C PHE A 118 0.85 -3.77 -7.04
N HIS A 119 1.37 -4.14 -8.21
CA HIS A 119 0.86 -5.29 -8.98
C HIS A 119 1.93 -6.36 -9.29
N THR A 120 3.08 -6.29 -8.64
CA THR A 120 4.14 -7.31 -8.73
C THR A 120 4.56 -7.74 -7.32
N GLU A 121 5.55 -8.63 -7.23
CA GLU A 121 6.20 -9.02 -5.96
C GLU A 121 6.79 -7.83 -5.16
N PHE A 122 6.87 -6.63 -5.75
CA PHE A 122 7.20 -5.41 -5.03
C PHE A 122 6.16 -5.03 -3.98
N PHE A 123 4.90 -5.41 -4.16
CA PHE A 123 3.84 -5.24 -3.19
C PHE A 123 3.68 -6.53 -2.37
N VAL A 124 4.00 -6.47 -1.09
CA VAL A 124 3.96 -7.61 -0.17
C VAL A 124 2.68 -7.52 0.67
N PRO A 125 1.69 -8.40 0.45
CA PRO A 125 0.48 -8.41 1.26
C PRO A 125 0.78 -8.70 2.74
N THR A 126 -0.02 -8.14 3.65
CA THR A 126 0.20 -8.33 5.10
C THR A 126 0.22 -9.80 5.51
N TYR A 127 -0.67 -10.64 4.97
CA TYR A 127 -0.66 -12.08 5.26
C TYR A 127 0.68 -12.74 4.89
N LYS A 128 1.31 -12.32 3.79
CA LYS A 128 2.61 -12.85 3.36
C LYS A 128 3.73 -12.42 4.30
N VAL A 129 3.69 -11.16 4.75
CA VAL A 129 4.61 -10.65 5.79
C VAL A 129 4.49 -11.49 7.06
N ILE A 130 3.26 -11.76 7.53
CA ILE A 130 3.02 -12.56 8.73
C ILE A 130 3.55 -13.99 8.56
N VAL A 131 3.21 -14.64 7.44
CA VAL A 131 3.69 -16.01 7.15
C VAL A 131 5.21 -16.09 7.12
N ASP A 132 5.88 -15.13 6.47
CA ASP A 132 7.34 -15.09 6.42
C ASP A 132 7.96 -14.88 7.80
N LEU A 133 7.39 -13.98 8.62
CA LEU A 133 7.87 -13.80 9.99
C LEU A 133 7.70 -15.06 10.83
N GLN A 134 6.56 -15.76 10.71
CA GLN A 134 6.29 -16.99 11.46
C GLN A 134 7.20 -18.14 11.05
N THR A 135 7.49 -18.27 9.75
CA THR A 135 8.19 -19.44 9.20
C THR A 135 9.69 -19.23 9.04
N LEU A 136 10.13 -18.00 8.75
CA LEU A 136 11.53 -17.65 8.44
C LEU A 136 12.16 -16.69 9.46
N GLY A 137 11.36 -16.09 10.35
CA GLY A 137 11.81 -15.07 11.30
C GLY A 137 12.13 -13.70 10.69
N HIS A 138 11.99 -13.55 9.37
CA HIS A 138 12.21 -12.33 8.61
C HIS A 138 11.32 -12.31 7.36
N VAL A 139 11.10 -11.12 6.79
CA VAL A 139 10.26 -10.98 5.57
C VAL A 139 11.09 -11.31 4.33
N LYS A 140 10.59 -12.18 3.46
CA LYS A 140 11.25 -12.50 2.19
C LYS A 140 10.89 -11.44 1.15
N LEU A 141 11.87 -10.61 0.79
CA LEU A 141 11.72 -9.53 -0.19
C LEU A 141 12.32 -9.94 -1.55
N PRO A 142 11.84 -9.35 -2.68
CA PRO A 142 12.50 -9.52 -3.97
C PRO A 142 13.96 -9.07 -3.90
N LEU A 143 14.87 -9.72 -4.62
CA LEU A 143 16.32 -9.44 -4.55
C LEU A 143 16.70 -8.05 -5.10
N ASN A 144 15.87 -7.51 -5.99
CA ASN A 144 16.09 -6.25 -6.65
C ASN A 144 14.76 -5.65 -7.13
N LYS A 145 14.82 -4.46 -7.73
CA LYS A 145 13.63 -3.72 -8.19
C LYS A 145 13.26 -3.99 -9.65
N LYS A 146 13.77 -5.06 -10.29
CA LYS A 146 13.52 -5.32 -11.73
C LYS A 146 12.05 -5.52 -12.06
N CYS A 147 11.26 -6.06 -11.11
CA CYS A 147 9.82 -6.22 -11.27
C CYS A 147 9.10 -4.88 -11.58
N LEU A 148 9.64 -3.74 -11.16
CA LEU A 148 9.09 -2.42 -11.47
C LEU A 148 9.12 -2.07 -12.97
N ASN A 149 9.98 -2.72 -13.75
CA ASN A 149 10.17 -2.47 -15.18
C ASN A 149 9.51 -3.52 -16.07
N GLN A 150 8.72 -4.44 -15.49
CA GLN A 150 7.99 -5.45 -16.25
C GLN A 150 6.88 -4.82 -17.10
N GLN A 151 6.45 -5.54 -18.14
CA GLN A 151 5.31 -5.13 -18.95
C GLN A 151 4.06 -5.01 -18.08
N LEU A 152 3.25 -3.99 -18.33
CA LEU A 152 2.08 -3.72 -17.52
C LEU A 152 1.03 -4.79 -17.74
N GLN A 153 0.47 -5.33 -16.66
CA GLN A 153 -0.57 -6.34 -16.72
C GLN A 153 -1.80 -5.88 -15.93
N CYS A 154 -2.99 -5.97 -16.53
CA CYS A 154 -4.25 -5.71 -15.83
C CYS A 154 -4.45 -6.75 -14.71
N HIS A 155 -4.74 -6.28 -13.50
CA HIS A 155 -4.89 -7.16 -12.35
C HIS A 155 -6.17 -8.00 -12.39
N TRP A 156 -7.19 -7.56 -13.13
CA TRP A 156 -8.46 -8.26 -13.32
C TRP A 156 -8.38 -9.32 -14.42
N CYS A 157 -8.11 -8.91 -15.67
CA CYS A 157 -8.21 -9.81 -16.84
C CYS A 157 -6.87 -10.35 -17.35
N LYS A 158 -5.75 -9.93 -16.76
CA LYS A 158 -4.38 -10.35 -17.11
C LYS A 158 -3.91 -9.91 -18.51
N HIS A 159 -4.64 -9.05 -19.21
CA HIS A 159 -4.19 -8.44 -20.47
C HIS A 159 -2.97 -7.53 -20.26
N TYR A 160 -2.08 -7.46 -21.25
CA TYR A 160 -0.83 -6.71 -21.19
C TYR A 160 -0.89 -5.38 -21.95
N PHE A 161 -0.16 -4.39 -21.45
CA PHE A 161 -0.10 -3.04 -22.00
C PHE A 161 1.35 -2.54 -22.06
N ASN A 162 1.63 -1.69 -23.05
CA ASN A 162 2.96 -1.09 -23.23
C ASN A 162 3.11 0.26 -22.52
N ASP A 163 1.99 0.91 -22.21
CA ASP A 163 1.97 2.20 -21.54
C ASP A 163 0.82 2.30 -20.53
N ILE A 164 0.98 3.25 -19.60
CA ILE A 164 0.05 3.46 -18.50
C ILE A 164 -1.27 4.09 -18.96
N GLN A 165 -1.30 4.82 -20.07
CA GLN A 165 -2.51 5.52 -20.52
C GLN A 165 -3.52 4.51 -21.06
N ASN A 166 -3.06 3.58 -21.91
CA ASN A 166 -3.88 2.49 -22.43
C ASN A 166 -4.37 1.55 -21.33
N LEU A 167 -3.52 1.25 -20.35
CA LEU A 167 -3.96 0.49 -19.17
C LEU A 167 -5.07 1.22 -18.39
N LYS A 168 -4.90 2.52 -18.10
CA LYS A 168 -5.91 3.31 -17.39
C LYS A 168 -7.23 3.42 -18.16
N LEU A 169 -7.16 3.60 -19.47
CA LEU A 169 -8.33 3.58 -20.35
C LEU A 169 -9.04 2.22 -20.26
N HIS A 170 -8.29 1.12 -20.34
CA HIS A 170 -8.83 -0.22 -20.19
C HIS A 170 -9.53 -0.44 -18.84
N LEU A 171 -8.91 -0.06 -17.72
CA LEU A 171 -9.52 -0.17 -16.40
C LEU A 171 -10.85 0.61 -16.33
N THR A 172 -10.88 1.80 -16.92
CA THR A 172 -12.07 2.66 -16.93
C THR A 172 -13.18 2.08 -17.80
N LEU A 173 -12.86 1.53 -18.98
CA LEU A 173 -13.89 1.04 -19.90
C LEU A 173 -14.43 -0.35 -19.53
N PHE A 174 -13.59 -1.22 -18.97
CA PHE A 174 -13.93 -2.64 -18.78
C PHE A 174 -14.04 -3.07 -17.32
N HIS A 175 -13.54 -2.27 -16.37
CA HIS A 175 -13.44 -2.65 -14.95
C HIS A 175 -13.89 -1.55 -13.98
N SER A 176 -14.57 -0.50 -14.46
CA SER A 176 -15.19 0.50 -13.59
C SER A 176 -16.23 -0.16 -12.70
N GLN A 177 -15.91 -0.28 -11.41
CA GLN A 177 -16.84 -0.55 -10.33
C GLN A 177 -17.14 0.74 -9.57
#